data_AF-A0A962L510-F1
#
_entry.id   AF-A0A962L510-F1
#
_cell.length_a   1.000
_cell.length_b   1.000
_cell.length_c   1.000
_cell.angle_alpha   90.00
_cell.angle_beta   90.00
_cell.angle_gamma   90.00
#
_symmetry.space_group_name_H-M   'P 1'
#
loop_
_entity.id
_entity.type
_entity.pdbx_description
1 polymer ?
#
loop_
_entity_poly.entity_id
_entity_poly.type
_entity_poly.pdbx_seq_one_letter_code
_entity_poly.pdbx_strand_id
1 'polypeptide(L)'
;IATHNPRLQKGLVVGNKAMRVMQYCENMNHEVGVIAHSCGVTEPRRLRRHHARMILHEGRTVPLHHIYPEPENARPISLVSDNVKPERVIIN
;
A
#
# COMPACT_ATOMS: atom_id res chain seq x y z
N ILE A 1 17.73 -15.52 0.97
CA ILE A 1 17.62 -14.47 -0.07
C ILE A 1 18.73 -13.44 0.11
N ALA A 2 18.83 -12.73 1.25
CA ALA A 2 19.94 -11.82 1.54
C ALA A 2 21.10 -12.53 2.29
N THR A 3 21.94 -13.26 1.57
CA THR A 3 23.16 -13.88 2.13
C THR A 3 24.23 -13.99 1.06
N HIS A 4 25.50 -13.84 1.44
CA HIS A 4 26.66 -14.02 0.56
C HIS A 4 27.17 -15.47 0.52
N ASN A 5 26.65 -16.35 1.37
CA ASN A 5 27.08 -17.75 1.42
C ASN A 5 26.51 -18.53 0.22
N PRO A 6 27.36 -19.04 -0.70
CA PRO A 6 26.88 -19.71 -1.92
C PRO A 6 26.07 -20.98 -1.62
N ARG A 7 26.32 -21.67 -0.49
CA ARG A 7 25.56 -22.87 -0.10
C ARG A 7 24.10 -22.53 0.20
N LEU A 8 23.84 -21.35 0.76
CA LEU A 8 22.50 -20.87 1.14
C LEU A 8 21.76 -20.21 -0.03
N GLN A 9 22.46 -19.84 -1.11
CA GLN A 9 21.86 -19.26 -2.32
C GLN A 9 21.28 -20.33 -3.27
N LYS A 10 21.69 -21.60 -3.15
CA LYS A 10 21.25 -22.71 -4.03
C LYS A 10 19.73 -22.90 -4.09
N GLY A 11 18.98 -22.48 -3.07
CA GLY A 11 17.52 -22.54 -3.06
C GLY A 11 16.81 -21.43 -3.85
N LEU A 12 17.54 -20.42 -4.35
CA LEU A 12 16.98 -19.30 -5.09
C LEU A 12 17.15 -19.52 -6.61
N VAL A 13 16.14 -20.10 -7.24
CA VAL A 13 16.09 -20.22 -8.70
C VAL A 13 15.55 -18.92 -9.28
N VAL A 14 16.42 -18.11 -9.89
CA VAL A 14 16.12 -16.74 -10.34
C VAL A 14 14.94 -16.69 -11.32
N GLY A 15 14.95 -17.53 -12.37
CA GLY A 15 13.86 -17.55 -13.36
C GLY A 15 12.49 -17.84 -12.75
N ASN A 16 12.42 -18.85 -11.87
CA ASN A 16 11.18 -19.18 -11.16
C ASN A 16 10.74 -18.06 -10.21
N LYS A 17 11.69 -17.44 -9.49
CA LYS A 17 11.37 -16.35 -8.56
C LYS A 17 10.90 -15.10 -9.31
N ALA A 18 11.48 -14.77 -10.47
CA ALA A 18 11.09 -13.63 -11.27
C ALA A 18 9.62 -13.71 -11.70
N MET A 19 9.20 -14.85 -12.26
CA MET A 19 7.80 -15.07 -12.65
C MET A 19 6.85 -14.98 -11.45
N ARG A 20 7.24 -15.56 -10.31
CA ARG A 20 6.42 -15.50 -9.09
C ARG A 20 6.29 -14.08 -8.55
N VAL A 21 7.35 -13.26 -8.64
CA VAL A 21 7.32 -11.86 -8.20
C VAL A 21 6.44 -11.04 -9.14
N MET A 22 6.54 -11.24 -10.45
CA MET A 22 5.66 -10.60 -11.43
C MET A 22 4.18 -10.92 -11.12
N GLN A 23 3.83 -12.20 -11.03
CA GLN A 23 2.45 -12.60 -10.75
C GLN A 23 1.94 -12.08 -9.41
N TYR A 24 2.80 -12.04 -8.40
CA TYR A 24 2.46 -11.44 -7.12
C TYR A 24 2.10 -9.96 -7.26
N CYS A 25 2.90 -9.17 -7.98
CA CYS A 25 2.60 -7.76 -8.22
C CYS A 25 1.29 -7.57 -9.00
N GLU A 26 1.07 -8.32 -10.07
CA GLU A 26 -0.15 -8.25 -10.88
C GLU A 26 -1.40 -8.58 -10.05
N ASN A 27 -1.35 -9.69 -9.29
CA ASN A 27 -2.46 -10.11 -8.45
C ASN A 27 -2.74 -9.09 -7.34
N MET A 28 -1.71 -8.59 -6.67
CA MET A 28 -1.87 -7.56 -5.63
C MET A 28 -2.54 -6.30 -6.19
N ASN A 29 -2.14 -5.85 -7.38
CA ASN A 29 -2.74 -4.68 -8.02
C ASN A 29 -4.22 -4.93 -8.35
N HIS A 30 -4.55 -6.10 -8.90
CA HIS A 30 -5.92 -6.47 -9.24
C HIS A 30 -6.82 -6.53 -8.01
N GLU A 31 -6.44 -7.31 -7.00
CA GLU A 31 -7.25 -7.53 -5.79
C GLU A 31 -7.47 -6.22 -5.01
N VAL A 32 -6.43 -5.41 -4.85
CA VAL A 32 -6.56 -4.11 -4.18
C VAL A 32 -7.43 -3.16 -5.00
N GLY A 33 -7.38 -3.24 -6.33
CA GLY A 33 -8.29 -2.52 -7.23
C GLY A 33 -9.76 -2.91 -7.04
N VAL A 34 -10.05 -4.20 -6.89
CA VAL A 34 -11.42 -4.71 -6.62
C VAL A 34 -11.94 -4.18 -5.28
N ILE A 35 -11.11 -4.19 -4.23
CA ILE A 35 -11.47 -3.62 -2.92
C ILE A 35 -11.75 -2.13 -3.04
N ALA A 36 -10.88 -1.39 -3.74
CA ALA A 36 -11.03 0.05 -3.96
C ALA A 36 -12.37 0.39 -4.63
N HIS A 37 -12.72 -0.33 -5.70
CA HIS A 37 -13.98 -0.14 -6.41
C HIS A 37 -15.20 -0.48 -5.54
N SER A 38 -15.09 -1.54 -4.72
CA SER A 38 -16.14 -1.92 -3.75
C SER A 38 -16.36 -0.83 -2.68
N CYS A 39 -15.32 -0.08 -2.33
CA CYS A 39 -15.41 1.08 -1.44
C CYS A 39 -15.87 2.37 -2.15
N GLY A 40 -16.18 2.33 -3.44
CA GLY A 40 -16.65 3.49 -4.22
C GLY A 40 -15.54 4.44 -4.69
N VAL A 41 -14.28 4.03 -4.66
CA VAL A 41 -13.14 4.83 -5.16
C VAL A 41 -12.59 4.25 -6.45
N THR A 42 -12.11 5.12 -7.35
CA THR A 42 -11.61 4.73 -8.68
C THR A 42 -10.24 4.07 -8.66
N GLU A 43 -9.45 4.28 -7.61
CA GLU A 43 -8.12 3.71 -7.47
C GLU A 43 -7.75 3.51 -5.99
N PRO A 44 -6.86 2.55 -5.66
CA PRO A 44 -6.45 2.25 -4.28
C PRO A 44 -5.88 3.45 -3.51
N ARG A 45 -5.18 4.37 -4.18
CA ARG A 45 -4.56 5.55 -3.55
C ARG A 45 -5.60 6.51 -2.96
N ARG A 46 -6.85 6.43 -3.40
CA ARG A 46 -7.96 7.26 -2.90
C ARG A 46 -8.61 6.69 -1.64
N LEU A 47 -8.23 5.48 -1.20
CA LEU A 47 -8.69 4.94 0.07
C LEU A 47 -8.21 5.82 1.23
N ARG A 48 -9.19 6.23 2.04
CA ARG A 48 -9.04 7.01 3.27
C ARG A 48 -9.46 6.23 4.51
N ARG A 49 -9.06 6.71 5.69
CA ARG A 49 -9.38 6.08 6.98
C ARG A 49 -10.89 5.94 7.25
N HIS A 50 -11.76 6.73 6.60
CA HIS A 50 -13.20 6.56 6.72
C HIS A 50 -13.77 5.34 5.98
N HIS A 51 -13.01 4.71 5.06
CA HIS A 51 -13.45 3.51 4.33
C HIS A 51 -13.26 2.21 5.13
N ALA A 52 -12.60 2.25 6.30
CA ALA A 52 -12.21 1.06 7.04
C ALA A 52 -12.56 1.14 8.54
N ARG A 53 -12.77 -0.04 9.13
CA ARG A 53 -13.11 -0.24 10.55
C ARG A 53 -12.18 -1.27 11.17
N MET A 54 -11.84 -1.09 12.44
CA MET A 54 -11.05 -2.03 13.23
C MET A 54 -11.96 -2.82 14.16
N ILE A 55 -11.79 -4.14 14.21
CA ILE A 55 -12.49 -5.03 15.14
C ILE A 55 -11.68 -5.11 16.43
N LEU A 56 -12.30 -4.80 17.57
CA LEU A 56 -11.70 -4.86 18.91
C LEU A 56 -12.02 -6.19 19.60
N HIS A 57 -11.34 -6.44 20.72
CA HIS A 57 -11.36 -7.71 21.46
C HIS A 57 -12.76 -8.14 21.97
N GLU A 58 -13.72 -7.22 22.00
CA GLU A 58 -15.10 -7.45 22.48
C GLU A 58 -16.13 -7.49 21.33
N GLY A 59 -15.68 -7.70 20.07
CA GLY A 59 -16.55 -7.69 18.90
C GLY A 59 -17.07 -6.31 18.49
N ARG A 60 -16.69 -5.25 19.21
CA ARG A 60 -16.97 -3.86 18.84
C ARG A 60 -16.14 -3.46 17.63
N THR A 61 -16.73 -2.66 16.74
CA THR A 61 -16.02 -2.10 15.59
C THR A 61 -15.90 -0.59 15.72
N VAL A 62 -14.69 -0.06 15.52
CA VAL A 62 -14.43 1.39 15.57
C VAL A 62 -13.92 1.86 14.21
N PRO A 63 -14.46 2.96 13.66
CA PRO A 63 -13.93 3.55 12.43
C PRO A 63 -12.46 3.98 12.58
N LEU A 64 -11.63 3.73 11.57
CA LEU A 64 -10.20 4.11 11.65
C LEU A 64 -10.00 5.63 11.73
N HIS A 65 -10.88 6.44 11.12
CA HIS A 65 -10.77 7.90 11.19
C HIS A 65 -11.03 8.49 12.58
N HIS A 66 -11.68 7.74 13.50
CA HIS A 66 -11.81 8.16 14.89
C HIS A 66 -10.53 7.89 15.70
N ILE A 67 -9.87 6.76 15.45
CA ILE A 67 -8.65 6.34 16.16
C ILE A 67 -7.44 7.11 15.63
N TYR A 68 -7.42 7.33 14.31
CA TYR A 68 -6.35 8.01 13.60
C TYR A 68 -6.98 9.14 12.79
N PRO A 69 -7.15 10.35 13.35
CA PRO A 69 -7.64 11.48 12.58
C PRO A 69 -6.66 11.84 11.46
N GLU A 70 -7.17 12.43 10.38
CA GLU A 70 -6.29 13.01 9.35
C GLU A 70 -5.46 14.13 9.98
N PRO A 71 -4.14 14.22 9.71
CA PRO A 71 -3.35 15.33 10.20
C PRO A 71 -3.90 16.63 9.63
N GLU A 72 -3.87 17.72 10.40
CA GLU A 72 -4.40 19.03 10.02
C GLU A 72 -3.81 19.55 8.69
N ASN A 73 -2.58 19.13 8.39
CA ASN A 73 -1.86 19.46 7.14
C ASN A 73 -1.96 18.39 6.05
N ALA A 74 -2.89 17.43 6.15
CA ALA A 74 -3.13 16.44 5.11
C ALA A 74 -3.65 17.15 3.85
N ARG A 75 -2.79 17.36 2.86
CA ARG A 75 -3.24 17.84 1.55
C ARG A 75 -4.25 16.83 0.99
N PRO A 76 -5.49 17.25 0.67
CA PRO A 76 -6.43 16.35 0.01
C PRO A 76 -5.82 15.93 -1.33
N ILE A 77 -5.88 14.63 -1.64
CA ILE A 77 -5.29 14.06 -2.86
C ILE A 77 -5.91 14.69 -4.12
N SER A 78 -7.11 15.27 -4.03
CA SER A 78 -7.72 16.06 -5.11
C SER A 78 -6.95 17.34 -5.47
N LEU A 79 -6.01 17.80 -4.65
CA LEU A 79 -5.09 18.92 -4.93
C LEU A 79 -3.70 18.46 -5.38
N VAL A 80 -3.44 17.15 -5.44
CA VAL A 80 -2.21 16.59 -6.00
C VAL A 80 -2.45 16.33 -7.48
N SER A 81 -2.51 17.41 -8.28
CA SER A 81 -2.38 17.28 -9.74
C SER A 81 -1.02 16.67 -10.07
N ASP A 82 -0.94 15.86 -11.12
CA ASP A 82 0.20 15.07 -11.62
C ASP A 82 1.49 15.85 -12.01
N ASN A 83 1.81 16.96 -11.34
CA ASN A 83 2.99 17.79 -11.54
C ASN A 83 3.82 17.95 -10.27
N VAL A 84 4.17 16.83 -9.62
CA VAL A 84 5.25 16.83 -8.61
C VAL A 84 6.58 16.85 -9.36
N LYS A 85 7.08 18.05 -9.69
CA LYS A 85 8.50 18.26 -10.00
C LYS A 85 9.31 18.04 -8.72
N PRO A 86 10.46 17.34 -8.75
CA PRO A 86 11.25 17.10 -7.56
C PRO A 86 12.05 18.35 -7.19
N GLU A 87 11.49 19.21 -6.35
CA GLU A 87 12.27 20.25 -5.69
C GLU A 87 12.97 19.64 -4.46
N ARG A 88 14.22 19.25 -4.70
CA ARG A 88 15.34 19.02 -3.78
C ARG A 88 14.98 18.83 -2.30
N VAL A 89 15.21 17.61 -1.82
CA VAL A 89 15.32 17.32 -0.38
C VAL A 89 16.69 17.81 0.10
N ILE A 90 16.70 18.90 0.88
CA ILE A 90 17.85 19.25 1.74
C ILE A 90 17.62 18.54 3.07
N ILE A 91 18.51 17.62 3.41
CA ILE A 91 18.60 16.99 4.74
C ILE A 91 19.45 17.94 5.59
N ASN A 92 18.92 18.37 6.73
CA ASN A 92 19.70 18.95 7.82
C ASN A 92 20.13 17.81 8.77
#